data_AF-A0A2T8FC37-F1
#
_entry.id   AF-A0A2T8FC37-F1
#
_cell.length_a   1.000
_cell.length_b   1.000
_cell.length_c   1.000
_cell.angle_alpha   90.00
_cell.angle_beta   90.00
_cell.angle_gamma   90.00
#
_symmetry.space_group_name_H-M   'P 1'
#
loop_
_entity.id
_entity.type
_entity.pdbx_description
1 polymer ?
#
loop_
_entity_poly.entity_id
_entity_poly.type
_entity_poly.pdbx_seq_one_letter_code
_entity_poly.pdbx_strand_id
1 'polypeptide(L)'
;MLIVGCGGESDRATSTTDTATTVAPSNLDRYLLQADEVPGLEPMSSPQTVSGEPFDLPTGGAERLRRSGYISTTYQPAEGHRSGGVSSVLLFETEARARNWMAYETSDEAIQHQIPGAKIERFQVPDVPGAQGWTGPDLHGNAIGHVYWTQGRCMMLIGLEVEGPRVERLSAGVKAIYERTGGTCPD
;
A
#
# COMPACT_ATOMS: atom_id res chain seq x y z
N MET A 1 -63.22 21.19 27.11
CA MET A 1 -62.00 22.02 27.03
C MET A 1 -61.51 21.93 25.60
N LEU A 2 -61.38 23.08 24.92
CA LEU A 2 -60.98 23.24 23.52
C LEU A 2 -59.48 23.00 23.29
N ILE A 3 -59.12 22.83 22.01
CA ILE A 3 -57.81 22.88 21.29
C ILE A 3 -57.59 21.53 20.55
N VAL A 4 -57.89 21.36 19.26
CA VAL A 4 -57.31 21.91 18.00
C VAL A 4 -55.86 21.45 17.71
N GLY A 5 -55.76 20.48 16.78
CA GLY A 5 -54.85 20.29 15.64
C GLY A 5 -53.39 20.81 15.58
N CYS A 6 -52.49 19.90 15.18
CA CYS A 6 -51.51 19.95 14.06
C CYS A 6 -50.78 18.57 14.06
N GLY A 7 -50.75 17.76 13.01
CA GLY A 7 -50.15 18.05 11.71
C GLY A 7 -48.64 17.80 11.80
N GLY A 8 -48.11 16.77 11.14
CA GLY A 8 -46.66 16.60 11.01
C GLY A 8 -46.18 15.15 10.83
N GLU A 9 -46.19 14.71 9.57
CA GLU A 9 -45.29 13.69 9.05
C GLU A 9 -43.85 13.98 9.50
N SER A 10 -43.16 13.00 10.05
CA SER A 10 -41.71 13.08 10.22
C SER A 10 -41.12 11.72 9.93
N ASP A 11 -40.56 11.69 8.72
CA ASP A 11 -39.83 10.62 8.13
C ASP A 11 -38.84 9.98 9.09
N ARG A 12 -38.81 8.66 8.91
CA ARG A 12 -37.78 7.73 9.33
C ARG A 12 -36.40 8.38 9.17
N ALA A 13 -35.81 8.81 10.29
CA ALA A 13 -34.41 9.23 10.34
C ALA A 13 -33.53 8.00 10.10
N THR A 14 -33.31 7.70 8.82
CA THR A 14 -32.23 6.81 8.40
C THR A 14 -30.95 7.58 8.67
N SER A 15 -30.20 7.14 9.68
CA SER A 15 -28.82 7.58 9.88
C SER A 15 -28.01 7.09 8.69
N THR A 16 -27.94 7.90 7.63
CA THR A 16 -26.88 7.80 6.63
C THR A 16 -25.61 8.25 7.32
N THR A 17 -24.78 7.29 7.68
CA THR A 17 -23.35 7.54 7.88
C THR A 17 -22.85 8.10 6.56
N ASP A 18 -22.71 9.42 6.48
CA ASP A 18 -21.92 10.08 5.45
C ASP A 18 -20.49 9.57 5.61
N THR A 19 -20.21 8.47 4.91
CA THR A 19 -18.84 8.09 4.61
C THR A 19 -18.36 9.18 3.69
N ALA A 20 -17.67 10.16 4.27
CA ALA A 20 -17.05 11.25 3.55
C ALA A 20 -16.26 10.63 2.40
N THR A 21 -16.84 10.70 1.19
CA THR A 21 -16.16 10.30 -0.02
C THR A 21 -15.19 11.43 -0.30
N THR A 22 -14.03 11.36 0.35
CA THR A 22 -12.89 12.19 0.01
C THR A 22 -12.61 11.96 -1.47
N VAL A 23 -12.55 13.04 -2.24
CA VAL A 23 -12.19 13.03 -3.66
C VAL A 23 -10.93 12.18 -3.80
N ALA A 24 -11.07 10.99 -4.39
CA ALA A 24 -9.94 10.10 -4.61
C ALA A 24 -8.90 10.87 -5.43
N PRO A 25 -7.64 10.96 -4.98
CA PRO A 25 -6.60 11.53 -5.80
C PRO A 25 -6.52 10.74 -7.11
N SER A 26 -6.59 11.48 -8.22
CA SER A 26 -6.04 11.17 -9.54
C SER A 26 -5.38 9.79 -9.71
N ASN A 27 -6.04 8.88 -10.43
CA ASN A 27 -5.51 7.69 -11.10
C ASN A 27 -4.28 7.03 -10.41
N LEU A 28 -4.41 6.69 -9.12
CA LEU A 28 -3.35 5.99 -8.38
C LEU A 28 -3.20 4.52 -8.83
N ASP A 29 -4.21 3.98 -9.51
CA ASP A 29 -4.22 2.63 -10.06
C ASP A 29 -3.05 2.37 -11.03
N ARG A 30 -2.57 3.41 -11.73
CA ARG A 30 -1.40 3.29 -12.62
C ARG A 30 -0.09 2.98 -11.89
N TYR A 31 -0.03 3.17 -10.58
CA TYR A 31 1.13 2.85 -9.74
C TYR A 31 1.07 1.43 -9.18
N LEU A 32 -0.02 0.71 -9.46
CA LEU A 32 -0.16 -0.69 -9.11
C LEU A 32 0.34 -1.57 -10.24
N LEU A 33 0.70 -2.79 -9.85
CA LEU A 33 1.05 -3.88 -10.75
C LEU A 33 -0.08 -4.12 -11.76
N GLN A 34 0.28 -4.19 -13.05
CA GLN A 34 -0.61 -4.63 -14.11
C GLN A 34 -0.32 -6.10 -14.48
N ALA A 35 -1.22 -6.70 -15.25
CA ALA A 35 -1.00 -8.04 -15.79
C ALA A 35 0.35 -8.14 -16.53
N ASP A 36 0.99 -9.30 -16.47
CA ASP A 36 2.28 -9.62 -17.10
C ASP A 36 3.52 -8.82 -16.61
N GLU A 37 3.39 -7.89 -15.66
CA GLU A 37 4.52 -7.07 -15.18
C GLU A 37 5.43 -7.80 -14.19
N VAL A 38 4.87 -8.77 -13.47
CA VAL A 38 5.63 -9.71 -12.65
C VAL A 38 5.31 -11.11 -13.13
N PRO A 39 6.30 -11.84 -13.69
CA PRO A 39 6.06 -13.18 -14.21
C PRO A 39 5.42 -14.12 -13.18
N GLY A 40 4.22 -14.61 -13.53
CA GLY A 40 3.47 -15.56 -12.72
C GLY A 40 2.74 -14.94 -11.53
N LEU A 41 2.51 -13.63 -11.51
CA LEU A 41 1.61 -12.95 -10.57
C LEU A 41 0.61 -12.10 -11.34
N GLU A 42 -0.67 -12.35 -11.12
CA GLU A 42 -1.77 -11.64 -11.75
C GLU A 42 -2.59 -10.88 -10.70
N PRO A 43 -3.01 -9.63 -10.97
CA PRO A 43 -3.91 -8.91 -10.08
C PRO A 43 -5.26 -9.62 -9.94
N MET A 44 -5.75 -9.78 -8.70
CA MET A 44 -6.95 -10.59 -8.42
C MET A 44 -8.28 -9.82 -8.44
N SER A 45 -8.23 -8.54 -8.08
CA SER A 45 -9.42 -7.72 -7.84
C SER A 45 -9.20 -6.32 -8.35
N SER A 46 -10.26 -5.52 -8.44
CA SER A 46 -10.10 -4.09 -8.72
C SER A 46 -9.31 -3.42 -7.58
N PRO A 47 -8.47 -2.41 -7.90
CA PRO A 47 -7.81 -1.59 -6.89
C PRO A 47 -8.76 -1.07 -5.82
N GLN A 48 -8.31 -1.08 -4.58
CA GLN A 48 -9.05 -0.58 -3.42
C GLN A 48 -8.30 0.59 -2.82
N THR A 49 -9.01 1.67 -2.49
CA THR A 49 -8.43 2.83 -1.81
C THR A 49 -9.02 2.98 -0.42
N VAL A 50 -8.14 3.12 0.57
CA VAL A 50 -8.50 3.34 1.98
C VAL A 50 -7.75 4.55 2.52
N SER A 51 -8.45 5.42 3.26
CA SER A 51 -7.85 6.59 3.93
C SER A 51 -7.56 6.35 5.41
N GLY A 52 -7.95 5.18 5.92
CA GLY A 52 -7.63 4.70 7.27
C GLY A 52 -6.31 3.93 7.30
N GLU A 53 -6.06 3.25 8.42
CA GLU A 53 -4.91 2.36 8.59
C GLU A 53 -4.98 1.24 7.52
N PRO A 54 -3.99 1.15 6.63
CA PRO A 54 -4.09 0.27 5.45
C PRO A 54 -3.67 -1.18 5.71
N PHE A 55 -3.02 -1.44 6.85
CA PHE A 55 -2.54 -2.75 7.28
C PHE A 55 -2.46 -2.79 8.80
N ASP A 56 -2.30 -3.99 9.36
CA ASP A 56 -2.09 -4.15 10.79
C ASP A 56 -0.79 -3.47 11.19
N LEU A 57 -0.93 -2.40 11.97
CA LEU A 57 0.19 -1.61 12.46
C LEU A 57 0.56 -2.07 13.88
N PRO A 58 1.87 -2.07 14.23
CA PRO A 58 2.28 -2.31 15.61
C PRO A 58 1.69 -1.22 16.53
N THR A 59 1.72 -1.44 17.85
CA THR A 59 1.23 -0.47 18.82
C THR A 59 1.84 0.92 18.59
N GLY A 60 0.99 1.93 18.40
CA GLY A 60 1.41 3.31 18.08
C GLY A 60 1.77 3.56 16.62
N GLY A 61 1.74 2.55 15.75
CA GLY A 61 2.00 2.66 14.32
C GLY A 61 0.97 3.54 13.62
N ALA A 62 -0.31 3.46 14.01
CA ALA A 62 -1.38 4.35 13.56
C ALA A 62 -1.06 5.85 13.76
N GLU A 63 -0.61 6.21 14.97
CA GLU A 63 -0.20 7.58 15.30
C GLU A 63 1.07 7.98 14.54
N ARG A 64 2.01 7.06 14.36
CA ARG A 64 3.21 7.29 13.54
C ARG A 64 2.85 7.56 12.08
N LEU A 65 1.98 6.74 11.49
CA LEU A 65 1.50 6.88 10.13
C LEU A 65 0.75 8.22 9.95
N ARG A 66 -0.15 8.59 10.86
CA ARG A 66 -0.82 9.90 10.81
C ARG A 66 0.17 11.07 10.89
N ARG A 67 1.13 11.05 11.82
CA ARG A 67 2.16 12.10 11.94
C ARG A 67 3.13 12.15 10.74
N SER A 68 3.18 11.08 9.96
CA SER A 68 3.91 11.08 8.70
C SER A 68 3.19 11.84 7.60
N GLY A 69 1.98 12.39 7.83
CA GLY A 69 1.22 13.08 6.78
C GLY A 69 0.66 12.11 5.75
N TYR A 70 0.33 10.89 6.17
CA TYR A 70 -0.36 9.89 5.36
C TYR A 70 -1.76 10.40 4.97
N ILE A 71 -2.15 10.18 3.72
CA ILE A 71 -3.46 10.55 3.16
C ILE A 71 -4.29 9.31 2.89
N SER A 72 -3.75 8.39 2.08
CA SER A 72 -4.47 7.19 1.65
C SER A 72 -3.52 6.11 1.14
N THR A 73 -4.03 4.88 1.06
CA THR A 73 -3.38 3.78 0.37
C THR A 73 -4.32 3.26 -0.71
N THR A 74 -3.81 3.14 -1.92
CA THR A 74 -4.44 2.36 -2.98
C THR A 74 -3.66 1.06 -3.12
N TYR A 75 -4.33 -0.08 -3.08
CA TYR A 75 -3.69 -1.40 -3.14
C TYR A 75 -4.49 -2.40 -3.96
N GLN A 76 -3.80 -3.45 -4.39
CA GLN A 76 -4.38 -4.53 -5.15
C GLN A 76 -3.63 -5.84 -4.84
N PRO A 77 -4.33 -6.87 -4.31
CA PRO A 77 -3.80 -8.21 -4.18
C PRO A 77 -3.48 -8.82 -5.55
N ALA A 78 -2.45 -9.65 -5.60
CA ALA A 78 -2.06 -10.46 -6.74
C ALA A 78 -1.90 -11.92 -6.32
N GLU A 79 -2.19 -12.84 -7.24
CA GLU A 79 -2.04 -14.29 -7.03
C GLU A 79 -1.38 -14.94 -8.22
N GLY A 80 -0.69 -16.04 -7.95
CA GLY A 80 -0.12 -16.92 -8.95
C GLY A 80 -0.11 -18.36 -8.44
N HIS A 81 0.45 -19.28 -9.24
CA HIS A 81 0.48 -20.68 -8.86
C HIS A 81 1.35 -20.92 -7.61
N ARG A 82 0.70 -21.14 -6.45
CA ARG A 82 1.34 -21.22 -5.12
C ARG A 82 2.12 -19.95 -4.75
N SER A 83 1.63 -18.80 -5.19
CA SER A 83 2.22 -17.51 -4.86
C SER A 83 1.15 -16.47 -4.59
N GLY A 84 1.42 -15.59 -3.62
CA GLY A 84 0.59 -14.43 -3.33
C GLY A 84 1.41 -13.15 -3.45
N GLY A 85 0.73 -12.02 -3.52
CA GLY A 85 1.39 -10.73 -3.47
C GLY A 85 0.41 -9.58 -3.28
N VAL A 86 0.99 -8.41 -3.10
CA VAL A 86 0.26 -7.15 -3.04
C VAL A 86 1.09 -6.07 -3.71
N SER A 87 0.43 -5.26 -4.51
CA SER A 87 0.97 -3.98 -4.97
C SER A 87 0.22 -2.87 -4.27
N SER A 88 0.93 -1.85 -3.79
CA SER A 88 0.33 -0.72 -3.11
C SER A 88 1.06 0.58 -3.38
N VAL A 89 0.31 1.68 -3.34
CA VAL A 89 0.80 3.05 -3.34
C VAL A 89 0.19 3.78 -2.16
N LEU A 90 1.05 4.28 -1.28
CA LEU A 90 0.70 5.15 -0.17
C LEU A 90 0.94 6.60 -0.59
N LEU A 91 -0.09 7.42 -0.45
CA LEU A 91 -0.04 8.85 -0.72
C LEU A 91 0.23 9.63 0.56
N PHE A 92 1.18 10.58 0.50
CA PHE A 92 1.53 11.47 1.60
C PHE A 92 1.31 12.93 1.22
N GLU A 93 1.25 13.80 2.22
CA GLU A 93 1.17 15.25 2.05
C GLU A 93 2.37 15.82 1.27
N THR A 94 3.56 15.25 1.45
CA THR A 94 4.78 15.73 0.79
C THR A 94 5.73 14.60 0.44
N GLU A 95 6.66 14.87 -0.47
CA GLU A 95 7.75 13.95 -0.80
C GLU A 95 8.65 13.63 0.41
N ALA A 96 8.99 14.62 1.22
CA ALA A 96 9.81 14.40 2.42
C ALA A 96 9.13 13.44 3.39
N ARG A 97 7.81 13.54 3.53
CA ARG A 97 6.99 12.63 4.34
C ARG A 97 7.00 11.20 3.80
N ALA A 98 6.79 11.02 2.50
CA ALA A 98 6.87 9.71 1.85
C ALA A 98 8.24 9.04 2.04
N ARG A 99 9.33 9.79 1.83
CA ARG A 99 10.71 9.30 2.04
C ARG A 99 10.97 8.92 3.50
N ASN A 100 10.48 9.72 4.46
CA ASN A 100 10.62 9.40 5.88
C ASN A 100 9.85 8.14 6.27
N TRP A 101 8.66 7.92 5.72
CA TRP A 101 7.91 6.70 5.95
C TRP A 101 8.59 5.48 5.31
N MET A 102 9.11 5.61 4.08
CA MET A 102 9.91 4.56 3.44
C MET A 102 11.14 4.18 4.26
N ALA A 103 11.86 5.18 4.81
CA ALA A 103 13.01 4.93 5.67
C ALA A 103 12.64 4.15 6.94
N TYR A 104 11.44 4.39 7.49
CA TYR A 104 10.92 3.61 8.61
C TYR A 104 10.56 2.18 8.19
N GLU A 105 9.74 1.99 7.15
CA GLU A 105 9.28 0.66 6.68
C GLU A 105 10.43 -0.27 6.29
N THR A 106 11.56 0.29 5.89
CA THR A 106 12.76 -0.48 5.50
C THR A 106 13.82 -0.60 6.60
N SER A 107 13.57 0.01 7.76
CA SER A 107 14.45 -0.09 8.93
C SER A 107 14.44 -1.49 9.53
N ASP A 108 15.51 -1.84 10.25
CA ASP A 108 15.54 -3.09 11.02
C ASP A 108 14.43 -3.13 12.06
N GLU A 109 14.05 -1.98 12.65
CA GLU A 109 12.94 -1.88 13.59
C GLU A 109 11.63 -2.36 12.94
N ALA A 110 11.23 -1.78 11.80
CA ALA A 110 9.97 -2.15 11.15
C ALA A 110 9.97 -3.61 10.66
N ILE A 111 11.08 -4.06 10.07
CA ILE A 111 11.18 -5.44 9.57
C ILE A 111 11.14 -6.45 10.73
N GLN A 112 11.80 -6.17 11.85
CA GLN A 112 11.72 -7.03 13.04
C GLN A 112 10.33 -7.06 13.67
N HIS A 113 9.49 -6.04 13.50
CA HIS A 113 8.08 -6.11 13.90
C HIS A 113 7.26 -6.99 12.95
N GLN A 114 7.55 -6.96 11.64
CA GLN A 114 6.85 -7.77 10.64
C GLN A 114 7.24 -9.26 10.74
N ILE A 115 8.54 -9.54 10.88
CA ILE A 115 9.10 -10.89 10.92
C ILE A 115 10.14 -11.03 12.04
N PRO A 116 9.70 -11.07 13.32
CA PRO A 116 10.57 -11.15 14.49
C PRO A 116 11.59 -12.29 14.42
N GLY A 117 12.88 -11.95 14.55
CA GLY A 117 13.98 -12.92 14.58
C GLY A 117 14.33 -13.52 13.21
N ALA A 118 13.63 -13.15 12.14
CA ALA A 118 13.94 -13.62 10.80
C ALA A 118 15.27 -13.03 10.31
N LYS A 119 16.03 -13.86 9.57
CA LYS A 119 17.19 -13.39 8.81
C LYS A 119 16.71 -12.88 7.46
N ILE A 120 17.12 -11.67 7.10
CA ILE A 120 16.79 -11.06 5.82
C ILE A 120 18.03 -10.84 4.97
N GLU A 121 17.81 -10.81 3.65
CA GLU A 121 18.79 -10.40 2.66
C GLU A 121 18.30 -9.13 1.97
N ARG A 122 19.07 -8.04 2.07
CA ARG A 122 18.73 -6.74 1.47
C ARG A 122 19.28 -6.67 0.05
N PHE A 123 18.55 -5.98 -0.84
CA PHE A 123 18.97 -5.73 -2.21
C PHE A 123 18.51 -4.36 -2.70
N GLN A 124 19.07 -3.92 -3.82
CA GLN A 124 18.68 -2.69 -4.52
C GLN A 124 18.11 -3.08 -5.90
N VAL A 125 17.19 -2.28 -6.42
CA VAL A 125 16.70 -2.46 -7.80
C VAL A 125 17.46 -1.49 -8.71
N PRO A 126 18.27 -1.99 -9.67
CA PRO A 126 18.94 -1.12 -10.64
C PRO A 126 17.94 -0.25 -11.41
N ASP A 127 18.37 0.94 -11.84
CA ASP A 127 17.61 1.85 -12.71
C ASP A 127 16.35 2.50 -12.10
N VAL A 128 16.01 2.17 -10.85
CA VAL A 128 14.91 2.80 -10.11
C VAL A 128 15.47 3.54 -8.89
N PRO A 129 15.55 4.90 -8.94
CA PRO A 129 16.18 5.68 -7.88
C PRO A 129 15.57 5.43 -6.49
N GLY A 130 16.42 5.05 -5.54
CA GLY A 130 16.02 4.83 -4.14
C GLY A 130 15.22 3.54 -3.90
N ALA A 131 15.03 2.69 -4.91
CA ALA A 131 14.34 1.42 -4.74
C ALA A 131 15.19 0.41 -3.97
N GLN A 132 14.66 -0.04 -2.85
CA GLN A 132 15.32 -0.93 -1.92
C GLN A 132 14.38 -2.05 -1.51
N GLY A 133 14.91 -3.25 -1.44
CA GLY A 133 14.15 -4.44 -1.08
C GLY A 133 14.85 -5.31 -0.06
N TRP A 134 14.09 -6.27 0.42
CA TRP A 134 14.60 -7.35 1.25
C TRP A 134 13.81 -8.63 0.98
N THR A 135 14.46 -9.77 1.22
CA THR A 135 13.82 -11.09 1.20
C THR A 135 14.09 -11.82 2.51
N GLY A 136 13.18 -12.72 2.91
CA GLY A 136 13.30 -13.49 4.14
C GLY A 136 12.14 -14.47 4.29
N PRO A 137 12.12 -15.28 5.35
CA PRO A 137 10.95 -16.07 5.70
C PRO A 137 9.90 -15.24 6.45
N ASP A 138 8.62 -15.52 6.22
CA ASP A 138 7.53 -15.07 7.08
C ASP A 138 7.48 -15.88 8.39
N LEU A 139 6.45 -15.63 9.22
CA LEU A 139 6.23 -16.34 10.49
C LEU A 139 5.92 -17.83 10.33
N HIS A 140 5.50 -18.26 9.14
CA HIS A 140 5.17 -19.65 8.80
C HIS A 140 6.32 -20.37 8.08
N GLY A 141 7.41 -19.66 7.79
CA GLY A 141 8.56 -20.16 7.04
C GLY A 141 8.40 -20.03 5.52
N ASN A 142 7.34 -19.42 5.02
CA ASN A 142 7.17 -19.14 3.60
C ASN A 142 8.15 -18.06 3.16
N ALA A 143 8.64 -18.18 1.94
CA ALA A 143 9.64 -17.25 1.43
C ALA A 143 8.97 -15.99 0.86
N ILE A 144 9.25 -14.84 1.48
CA ILE A 144 8.69 -13.54 1.12
C ILE A 144 9.76 -12.59 0.61
N GLY A 145 9.32 -11.53 -0.08
CA GLY A 145 10.16 -10.41 -0.44
C GLY A 145 9.37 -9.16 -0.71
N HIS A 146 9.88 -8.03 -0.24
CA HIS A 146 9.28 -6.70 -0.43
C HIS A 146 10.26 -5.79 -1.15
N VAL A 147 9.75 -4.90 -2.00
CA VAL A 147 10.50 -3.73 -2.51
C VAL A 147 9.70 -2.47 -2.26
N TYR A 148 10.40 -1.43 -1.83
CA TYR A 148 9.87 -0.11 -1.56
C TYR A 148 10.63 0.93 -2.37
N TRP A 149 9.92 1.94 -2.86
CA TRP A 149 10.52 3.12 -3.49
C TRP A 149 9.58 4.32 -3.38
N THR A 150 10.07 5.51 -3.67
CA THR A 150 9.27 6.74 -3.69
C THR A 150 9.36 7.45 -5.03
N GLN A 151 8.28 8.10 -5.42
CA GLN A 151 8.19 9.01 -6.57
C GLN A 151 7.43 10.23 -6.07
N GLY A 152 8.10 11.37 -5.89
CA GLY A 152 7.48 12.52 -5.23
C GLY A 152 6.84 12.15 -3.87
N ARG A 153 5.56 12.48 -3.71
CA ARG A 153 4.78 12.20 -2.48
C ARG A 153 4.14 10.80 -2.42
N CYS A 154 4.38 9.95 -3.41
CA CYS A 154 3.91 8.57 -3.44
C CYS A 154 5.03 7.64 -2.96
N MET A 155 4.70 6.73 -2.04
CA MET A 155 5.55 5.59 -1.71
C MET A 155 4.88 4.33 -2.25
N MET A 156 5.65 3.49 -2.93
CA MET A 156 5.16 2.26 -3.52
C MET A 156 5.75 1.07 -2.79
N LEU A 157 4.99 -0.01 -2.76
CA LEU A 157 5.39 -1.30 -2.24
C LEU A 157 4.90 -2.39 -3.19
N ILE A 158 5.80 -3.32 -3.53
CA ILE A 158 5.41 -4.65 -4.02
C ILE A 158 5.87 -5.67 -2.97
N GLY A 159 4.94 -6.47 -2.47
CA GLY A 159 5.21 -7.64 -1.65
C GLY A 159 4.84 -8.91 -2.38
N LEU A 160 5.66 -9.96 -2.27
CA LEU A 160 5.36 -11.30 -2.76
C LEU A 160 5.65 -12.35 -1.69
N GLU A 161 4.86 -13.40 -1.71
CA GLU A 161 5.12 -14.70 -1.11
C GLU A 161 5.26 -15.72 -2.24
N VAL A 162 6.49 -16.18 -2.52
CA VAL A 162 6.75 -17.11 -3.63
C VAL A 162 8.05 -17.90 -3.46
N GLU A 163 8.01 -19.17 -3.86
CA GLU A 163 9.20 -20.02 -4.04
C GLU A 163 10.03 -19.59 -5.27
N GLY A 164 11.36 -19.64 -5.17
CA GLY A 164 12.26 -19.35 -6.31
C GLY A 164 12.75 -17.89 -6.37
N PRO A 165 13.12 -17.37 -7.57
CA PRO A 165 13.79 -16.08 -7.75
C PRO A 165 12.85 -14.90 -7.43
N ARG A 166 12.94 -14.38 -6.20
CA ARG A 166 12.13 -13.24 -5.72
C ARG A 166 12.68 -11.89 -6.16
N VAL A 167 14.00 -11.72 -6.14
CA VAL A 167 14.67 -10.45 -6.44
C VAL A 167 14.39 -10.01 -7.88
N GLU A 168 14.49 -10.94 -8.82
CA GLU A 168 14.29 -10.69 -10.25
C GLU A 168 12.84 -10.31 -10.55
N ARG A 169 11.88 -11.03 -9.94
CA ARG A 169 10.45 -10.75 -10.09
C ARG A 169 10.06 -9.41 -9.49
N LEU A 170 10.49 -9.12 -8.26
CA LEU A 170 10.28 -7.82 -7.63
C LEU A 170 10.88 -6.70 -8.46
N SER A 171 12.12 -6.87 -8.93
CA SER A 171 12.80 -5.88 -9.75
C SER A 171 12.06 -5.62 -11.07
N ALA A 172 11.51 -6.65 -11.71
CA ALA A 172 10.72 -6.49 -12.94
C ALA A 172 9.47 -5.62 -12.71
N GLY A 173 8.67 -5.93 -11.68
CA GLY A 173 7.47 -5.15 -11.37
C GLY A 173 7.77 -3.69 -11.01
N VAL A 174 8.82 -3.46 -10.21
CA VAL A 174 9.25 -2.11 -9.81
C VAL A 174 9.69 -1.30 -11.03
N LYS A 175 10.47 -1.89 -11.94
CA LYS A 175 10.90 -1.25 -13.19
C LYS A 175 9.72 -0.92 -14.09
N ALA A 176 8.80 -1.86 -14.28
CA ALA A 176 7.64 -1.68 -15.14
C ALA A 176 6.73 -0.54 -14.66
N ILE A 177 6.48 -0.45 -13.34
CA ILE A 177 5.74 0.66 -12.75
C ILE A 177 6.51 1.98 -12.92
N TYR A 178 7.81 2.00 -12.63
CA TYR A 178 8.63 3.21 -12.72
C TYR A 178 8.65 3.77 -14.15
N GLU A 179 8.84 2.90 -15.15
CA GLU A 179 8.82 3.26 -16.57
C GLU A 179 7.45 3.82 -16.99
N ARG A 180 6.34 3.15 -16.62
CA ARG A 180 4.98 3.61 -16.94
C ARG A 180 4.64 4.96 -16.29
N THR A 181 5.15 5.22 -15.10
CA THR A 181 4.80 6.40 -14.30
C THR A 181 5.79 7.55 -14.49
N GLY A 182 6.90 7.30 -15.19
CA GLY A 182 7.94 8.29 -15.48
C GLY A 182 8.62 8.85 -14.23
N GLY A 183 8.61 8.10 -13.12
CA GLY A 183 9.21 8.56 -11.86
C GLY A 183 8.46 9.69 -11.16
N THR A 184 7.21 9.99 -11.55
CA THR A 184 6.40 11.07 -10.98
C THR A 184 5.31 10.56 -10.03
N CYS A 185 4.67 11.45 -9.28
CA CYS A 185 3.45 11.18 -8.52
C CYS A 185 2.49 12.35 -8.73
N PRO A 186 1.17 12.12 -8.79
CA PRO A 186 0.22 13.20 -9.01
C PRO A 186 0.22 14.21 -7.86
N ASP A 187 0.01 15.47 -8.22
CA ASP A 187 -0.08 16.63 -7.31
C ASP A 187 -1.28 16.59 -6.36
#